data_AF-A0A953WMA4-F1
#
_entry.id   AF-A0A953WMA4-F1
#
_cell.length_a   1.000
_cell.length_b   1.000
_cell.length_c   1.000
_cell.angle_alpha   90.00
_cell.angle_beta   90.00
_cell.angle_gamma   90.00
#
_symmetry.space_group_name_H-M   'P 1'
#
loop_
_entity.id
_entity.type
_entity.pdbx_description
1 polymer ?
#
loop_
_entity_poly.entity_id
_entity_poly.type
_entity_poly.pdbx_seq_one_letter_code
_entity_poly.pdbx_strand_id
1 'polypeptide(L)'
;AAAQNVFERVLGGISAAVRNPVEFNNRVNAWLPRLMLMMTPVLALLIGIFIRGRGALLFDHLVLSLYSHAVGFVIVGAAIVAGQYRVPHVGMAAILAIALYFIVALKRAYGRGWIKTVIAAFFIFAFYLTILSSAAMLVVSRVVWQAA
;
A
#
# COMPACT_ATOMS: atom_id res chain seq x y z
N ALA A 1 -12.21 -24.82 25.80
CA ALA A 1 -12.14 -25.63 24.56
C ALA A 1 -11.93 -24.77 23.31
N ALA A 2 -12.94 -24.12 22.71
CA ALA A 2 -12.77 -23.43 21.42
C ALA A 2 -11.72 -22.29 21.42
N ALA A 3 -11.68 -21.46 22.48
CA ALA A 3 -10.69 -20.38 22.59
C ALA A 3 -9.25 -20.89 22.79
N GLN A 4 -9.06 -22.02 23.48
CA GLN A 4 -7.75 -22.66 23.66
C GLN A 4 -7.23 -23.18 22.31
N ASN A 5 -8.10 -23.79 21.51
CA ASN A 5 -7.76 -24.28 20.17
C ASN A 5 -7.35 -23.15 19.21
N VAL A 6 -7.97 -21.97 19.31
CA VAL A 6 -7.59 -20.78 18.53
C VAL A 6 -6.22 -20.26 18.95
N PHE A 7 -5.98 -20.15 20.27
CA PHE A 7 -4.71 -19.67 20.81
C PHE A 7 -3.54 -20.57 20.42
N GLU A 8 -3.68 -21.89 20.56
CA GLU A 8 -2.67 -22.87 20.16
C GLU A 8 -2.36 -22.80 18.67
N ARG A 9 -3.39 -22.64 17.83
CA ARG A 9 -3.21 -22.44 16.38
C ARG A 9 -2.40 -21.18 16.08
N VAL A 10 -2.78 -20.04 16.65
CA VAL A 10 -2.06 -18.78 16.39
C VAL A 10 -0.59 -18.91 16.82
N LEU A 11 -0.31 -19.47 18.00
CA LEU A 11 1.06 -19.71 18.46
C LEU A 11 1.82 -20.68 17.56
N GLY A 12 1.18 -21.74 17.09
CA GLY A 12 1.75 -22.70 16.13
C GLY A 12 2.15 -22.03 14.83
N GLY A 13 1.26 -21.23 14.24
CA GLY A 13 1.51 -20.49 13.01
C GLY A 13 2.61 -19.44 13.14
N ILE A 14 2.67 -18.71 14.26
CA ILE A 14 3.77 -17.77 14.55
C ILE A 14 5.09 -18.52 14.69
N SER A 15 5.10 -19.63 15.42
CA SER A 15 6.29 -20.47 15.59
C SER A 15 6.78 -21.03 14.26
N ALA A 16 5.89 -21.42 13.36
CA ALA A 16 6.24 -21.86 12.01
C ALA A 16 6.87 -20.72 11.19
N ALA A 17 6.33 -19.50 11.28
CA ALA A 17 6.89 -18.33 10.59
C ALA A 17 8.31 -17.99 11.07
N VAL A 18 8.58 -18.12 12.37
CA VAL A 18 9.93 -17.89 12.94
C VAL A 18 10.91 -19.00 12.53
N ARG A 19 10.45 -20.26 12.48
CA ARG A 19 11.30 -21.41 12.11
C ARG A 19 11.64 -21.45 10.62
N ASN A 20 10.73 -21.01 9.74
CA ASN A 20 10.97 -20.96 8.31
C ASN A 20 10.55 -19.60 7.70
N PRO A 21 11.37 -18.55 7.90
CA PRO A 21 11.04 -17.20 7.43
C PRO A 21 10.99 -17.09 5.90
N VAL A 22 11.74 -17.94 5.18
CA VAL A 22 11.74 -17.94 3.70
C VAL A 22 10.38 -18.40 3.17
N GLU A 23 9.85 -19.48 3.71
CA GLU A 23 8.53 -19.98 3.31
C GLU A 23 7.42 -18.99 3.67
N PHE A 24 7.48 -18.40 4.87
CA PHE A 24 6.55 -17.35 5.28
C PHE A 24 6.57 -16.16 4.31
N ASN A 25 7.76 -15.66 3.96
CA ASN A 25 7.92 -14.57 3.00
C ASN A 25 7.37 -14.94 1.62
N ASN A 26 7.61 -16.16 1.14
CA ASN A 26 7.06 -16.62 -0.14
C ASN A 26 5.52 -16.64 -0.14
N ARG A 27 4.90 -17.11 0.96
CA ARG A 27 3.44 -17.12 1.12
C ARG A 27 2.86 -15.71 1.14
N VAL A 28 3.50 -14.77 1.85
CA VAL A 28 3.08 -13.35 1.87
C VAL A 28 3.29 -12.70 0.51
N ASN A 29 4.45 -12.90 -0.12
CA ASN A 29 4.81 -12.35 -1.44
C ASN A 29 3.86 -12.80 -2.55
N ALA A 30 3.28 -14.01 -2.44
CA ALA A 30 2.25 -14.47 -3.38
C ALA A 30 0.97 -13.60 -3.37
N TRP A 31 0.70 -12.88 -2.27
CA TRP A 31 -0.44 -11.99 -2.11
C TRP A 31 -0.14 -10.54 -2.46
N LEU A 32 1.10 -10.07 -2.32
CA LEU A 32 1.46 -8.66 -2.53
C LEU A 32 0.99 -8.10 -3.89
N PRO A 33 1.25 -8.75 -5.04
CA PRO A 33 0.79 -8.23 -6.33
C PRO A 33 -0.73 -8.12 -6.43
N ARG A 34 -1.46 -9.10 -5.86
CA ARG A 34 -2.93 -9.12 -5.86
C ARG A 34 -3.49 -7.99 -5.01
N LEU A 35 -2.88 -7.77 -3.83
CA LEU A 35 -3.24 -6.68 -2.94
C LEU A 35 -3.07 -5.33 -3.62
N MET A 36 -1.93 -5.11 -4.28
CA MET A 36 -1.65 -3.84 -4.95
C MET A 36 -2.52 -3.60 -6.18
N LEU A 37 -2.82 -4.66 -6.95
CA LEU A 37 -3.82 -4.59 -8.02
C LEU A 37 -5.20 -4.20 -7.49
N MET A 38 -5.62 -4.79 -6.36
CA MET A 38 -6.88 -4.43 -5.69
C MET A 38 -6.87 -3.01 -5.11
N MET A 39 -5.71 -2.52 -4.67
CA MET A 39 -5.57 -1.15 -4.16
C MET A 39 -5.64 -0.07 -5.23
N THR A 40 -5.48 -0.42 -6.51
CA THR A 40 -5.61 0.53 -7.62
C THR A 40 -7.04 1.10 -7.75
N PRO A 41 -8.10 0.29 -7.85
CA PRO A 41 -9.48 0.81 -7.85
C PRO A 41 -9.86 1.44 -6.50
N VAL A 42 -9.32 0.96 -5.38
CA VAL A 42 -9.54 1.59 -4.07
C VAL A 42 -8.99 3.02 -4.04
N LEU A 43 -7.77 3.23 -4.53
CA LEU A 43 -7.19 4.57 -4.64
C LEU A 43 -8.04 5.46 -5.56
N ALA A 44 -8.52 4.93 -6.68
CA ALA A 44 -9.37 5.67 -7.61
C ALA A 44 -10.67 6.13 -6.95
N LEU A 45 -11.32 5.24 -6.17
CA LEU A 45 -12.53 5.55 -5.41
C LEU A 45 -12.25 6.60 -4.33
N LEU A 46 -11.14 6.49 -3.60
CA LEU A 46 -10.73 7.49 -2.62
C LEU A 46 -10.54 8.86 -3.29
N ILE A 47 -9.83 8.92 -4.42
CA ILE A 47 -9.68 10.18 -5.16
C ILE A 47 -11.06 10.74 -5.55
N GLY A 48 -11.97 9.90 -6.07
CA GLY A 48 -13.34 10.31 -6.43
C GLY A 48 -14.21 10.79 -5.25
N ILE A 49 -13.89 10.38 -4.02
CA ILE A 49 -14.55 10.91 -2.82
C ILE A 49 -14.12 12.37 -2.56
N PHE A 50 -12.82 12.67 -2.67
CA PHE A 50 -12.24 13.98 -2.33
C PHE A 50 -12.14 14.96 -3.50
N ILE A 51 -12.20 14.46 -4.73
CA ILE A 51 -12.06 15.22 -5.96
C ILE A 51 -13.23 14.88 -6.87
N ARG A 52 -14.14 15.83 -7.05
CA ARG A 52 -15.33 15.68 -7.89
C ARG A 52 -15.42 16.86 -8.85
N GLY A 53 -16.00 16.64 -10.03
CA GLY A 53 -16.23 17.69 -11.02
C GLY A 53 -16.51 17.14 -12.41
N ARG A 54 -16.95 18.01 -13.34
CA ARG A 54 -17.29 17.61 -14.72
C ARG A 54 -16.11 17.04 -15.52
N GLY A 55 -14.88 17.34 -15.13
CA GLY A 55 -13.65 16.81 -15.75
C GLY A 55 -12.85 15.86 -14.85
N ALA A 56 -13.52 15.21 -13.88
CA ALA A 56 -12.90 14.26 -12.97
C ALA A 56 -13.75 12.98 -12.95
N LEU A 57 -13.67 12.22 -14.05
CA LEU A 57 -14.40 10.96 -14.18
C LEU A 57 -13.70 9.86 -13.38
N LEU A 58 -14.44 8.82 -13.00
CA LEU A 58 -13.86 7.64 -12.34
C LEU A 58 -12.74 7.00 -13.18
N PHE A 59 -12.86 7.07 -14.50
CA PHE A 59 -11.81 6.63 -15.43
C PHE A 59 -10.50 7.42 -15.23
N ASP A 60 -10.57 8.76 -15.12
CA ASP A 60 -9.39 9.60 -14.89
C ASP A 60 -8.73 9.29 -13.54
N HIS A 61 -9.54 9.05 -12.50
CA HIS A 61 -9.06 8.60 -11.20
C HIS A 61 -8.36 7.24 -11.29
N LEU A 62 -8.90 6.30 -12.06
CA LEU A 62 -8.32 4.96 -12.23
C LEU A 62 -6.98 5.02 -12.97
N VAL A 63 -6.91 5.80 -14.06
CA VAL A 63 -5.67 6.03 -14.80
C VAL A 63 -4.61 6.64 -13.89
N LEU A 64 -4.94 7.69 -13.14
CA LEU A 64 -4.03 8.32 -12.20
C LEU A 64 -3.55 7.36 -11.10
N SER A 65 -4.46 6.51 -10.61
CA SER A 65 -4.15 5.52 -9.58
C SER A 65 -3.16 4.47 -10.07
N LEU A 66 -3.32 4.01 -11.31
CA LEU A 66 -2.42 3.05 -11.94
C LEU A 66 -1.02 3.64 -12.13
N TYR A 67 -0.92 4.85 -12.68
CA TYR A 67 0.36 5.55 -12.81
C TYR A 67 1.02 5.79 -11.45
N SER A 68 0.23 6.13 -10.43
CA SER A 68 0.76 6.37 -9.08
C SER A 68 1.36 5.11 -8.45
N HIS A 69 0.74 3.95 -8.63
CA HIS A 69 1.33 2.68 -8.17
C HIS A 69 2.57 2.32 -8.99
N ALA A 70 2.54 2.48 -10.31
CA ALA A 70 3.69 2.22 -11.17
C ALA A 70 4.92 3.04 -10.76
N VAL A 71 4.75 4.35 -10.55
CA VAL A 71 5.83 5.22 -10.06
C VAL A 71 6.24 4.85 -8.64
N GLY A 72 5.28 4.52 -7.77
CA GLY A 72 5.58 4.01 -6.43
C GLY A 72 6.47 2.77 -6.45
N PHE A 73 6.20 1.79 -7.33
CA PHE A 73 7.04 0.61 -7.48
C PHE A 73 8.43 0.93 -8.01
N VAL A 74 8.56 1.87 -8.94
CA VAL A 74 9.88 2.33 -9.42
C VAL A 74 10.67 2.96 -8.27
N ILE A 75 10.04 3.83 -7.48
CA ILE A 75 10.68 4.49 -6.34
C ILE A 75 11.10 3.47 -5.28
N VAL A 76 10.22 2.54 -4.91
CA VAL A 76 10.52 1.48 -3.92
C VAL A 76 11.60 0.55 -4.45
N GLY A 77 11.56 0.17 -5.73
CA GLY A 77 12.60 -0.65 -6.37
C GLY A 77 13.97 0.02 -6.35
N ALA A 78 14.03 1.31 -6.72
CA ALA A 78 15.25 2.10 -6.62
C ALA A 78 15.75 2.22 -5.18
N ALA A 79 14.83 2.37 -4.21
CA ALA A 79 15.15 2.41 -2.80
C ALA A 79 15.74 1.08 -2.28
N ILE A 80 15.20 -0.06 -2.72
CA ILE A 80 15.73 -1.38 -2.38
C ILE A 80 17.16 -1.55 -2.92
N VAL A 81 17.40 -1.14 -4.17
CA VAL A 81 18.73 -1.19 -4.80
C VAL A 81 19.71 -0.27 -4.07
N ALA A 82 19.34 0.98 -3.81
CA ALA A 82 20.19 1.93 -3.07
C ALA A 82 20.47 1.45 -1.63
N GLY A 83 19.52 0.75 -1.01
CA GLY A 83 19.70 0.11 0.29
C GLY A 83 20.80 -0.96 0.29
N GLN A 84 21.00 -1.68 -0.81
CA GLN A 84 22.11 -2.65 -0.94
C GLN A 84 23.49 -1.97 -0.85
N TYR A 85 23.57 -0.70 -1.26
CA TYR A 85 24.78 0.12 -1.19
C TYR A 85 24.91 0.90 0.14
N ARG A 86 24.10 0.58 1.15
CA ARG A 86 24.10 1.24 2.47
C ARG A 86 23.92 2.76 2.42
N VAL A 87 23.23 3.27 1.40
CA VAL A 87 22.89 4.69 1.34
C VAL A 87 21.97 5.02 2.53
N PRO A 88 22.28 6.05 3.33
CA PRO A 88 21.49 6.36 4.52
C PRO A 88 20.12 6.93 4.15
N HIS A 89 19.13 6.73 5.02
CA HIS A 89 17.78 7.32 4.94
C HIS A 89 16.97 7.04 3.65
N VAL A 90 17.37 6.07 2.83
CA VAL A 90 16.72 5.76 1.55
C VAL A 90 15.22 5.46 1.69
N GLY A 91 14.81 4.77 2.76
CA GLY A 91 13.40 4.51 3.03
C GLY A 91 12.59 5.77 3.26
N MET A 92 13.12 6.72 4.05
CA MET A 92 12.48 8.02 4.27
C MET A 92 12.43 8.83 2.97
N ALA A 93 13.52 8.83 2.19
CA ALA A 93 13.56 9.51 0.89
C ALA A 93 12.51 8.95 -0.08
N ALA A 94 12.32 7.63 -0.11
CA ALA A 94 11.31 6.98 -0.93
C ALA A 94 9.88 7.38 -0.53
N ILE A 95 9.57 7.40 0.77
CA ILE A 95 8.26 7.83 1.29
C ILE A 95 7.98 9.28 0.88
N LEU A 96 8.95 10.17 1.06
CA LEU A 96 8.82 11.57 0.66
C LEU A 96 8.66 11.73 -0.85
N ALA A 97 9.42 10.98 -1.65
CA ALA A 97 9.32 11.02 -3.10
C ALA A 97 7.94 10.55 -3.59
N ILE A 98 7.38 9.49 -3.01
CA ILE A 98 6.02 9.02 -3.31
C ILE A 98 4.97 10.07 -2.94
N ALA A 99 5.07 10.64 -1.73
CA ALA A 99 4.13 11.66 -1.27
C ALA A 99 4.16 12.92 -2.16
N LEU A 100 5.36 13.41 -2.49
CA LEU A 100 5.55 14.56 -3.36
C LEU A 100 5.04 14.29 -4.78
N TYR A 101 5.39 13.13 -5.34
CA TYR A 101 4.88 12.72 -6.64
C TYR A 101 3.35 12.71 -6.65
N PHE A 102 2.72 12.10 -5.64
CA PHE A 102 1.27 11.99 -5.58
C PHE A 102 0.57 13.35 -5.50
N ILE A 103 1.10 14.28 -4.68
CA ILE A 103 0.58 15.65 -4.59
C ILE A 103 0.70 16.37 -5.95
N VAL A 104 1.86 16.27 -6.60
CA VAL A 104 2.10 16.89 -7.91
C VAL A 104 1.21 16.28 -8.98
N ALA A 105 1.04 14.97 -8.97
CA ALA A 105 0.20 14.23 -9.91
C ALA A 105 -1.27 14.67 -9.76
N LEU A 106 -1.80 14.76 -8.54
CA LEU A 106 -3.14 15.31 -8.27
C LEU A 106 -3.27 16.78 -8.71
N LYS A 107 -2.26 17.61 -8.43
CA LYS A 107 -2.26 19.03 -8.83
C LYS A 107 -2.34 19.20 -10.34
N ARG A 108 -1.57 18.40 -11.08
CA ARG A 108 -1.51 18.45 -12.54
C ARG A 108 -2.76 17.85 -13.18
N ALA A 109 -3.25 16.72 -12.68
CA ALA A 109 -4.41 16.04 -13.24
C ALA A 109 -5.71 16.86 -13.09
N TYR A 110 -5.90 17.55 -11.95
CA TYR A 110 -7.19 18.21 -11.65
C TYR A 110 -7.13 19.73 -11.60
N GLY A 111 -5.96 20.36 -11.80
CA GLY A 111 -5.83 21.82 -11.88
C GLY A 111 -6.16 22.61 -10.61
N ARG A 112 -6.51 21.96 -9.49
CA ARG A 112 -6.97 22.61 -8.24
C ARG A 112 -5.90 23.49 -7.59
N GLY A 113 -6.31 24.41 -6.70
CA GLY A 113 -5.37 25.20 -5.90
C GLY A 113 -4.55 24.34 -4.92
N TRP A 114 -3.31 24.74 -4.64
CA TRP A 114 -2.34 23.96 -3.85
C TRP A 114 -2.87 23.49 -2.49
N ILE A 115 -3.48 24.39 -1.71
CA ILE A 115 -3.99 24.06 -0.38
C ILE A 115 -5.05 22.94 -0.46
N LYS A 116 -6.00 23.06 -1.38
CA LYS A 116 -7.04 22.03 -1.60
C LYS A 116 -6.43 20.69 -2.02
N THR A 117 -5.40 20.73 -2.86
CA THR A 117 -4.70 19.51 -3.33
C THR A 117 -3.95 18.83 -2.19
N VAL A 118 -3.19 19.59 -1.39
CA VAL A 118 -2.41 19.03 -0.26
C VAL A 118 -3.34 18.43 0.79
N ILE A 119 -4.42 19.12 1.15
CA ILE A 119 -5.42 18.60 2.10
C ILE A 119 -6.06 17.32 1.56
N ALA A 120 -6.50 17.31 0.30
CA ALA A 120 -7.08 16.11 -0.31
C ALA A 120 -6.06 14.95 -0.36
N ALA A 121 -4.82 15.23 -0.78
CA ALA A 121 -3.76 14.24 -0.84
C ALA A 121 -3.47 13.63 0.54
N PHE A 122 -3.42 14.45 1.58
CA PHE A 122 -3.22 13.98 2.96
C PHE A 122 -4.32 13.00 3.39
N PHE A 123 -5.59 13.36 3.21
CA PHE A 123 -6.70 12.48 3.59
C PHE A 123 -6.74 11.22 2.73
N ILE A 124 -6.59 11.34 1.40
CA ILE A 124 -6.52 10.18 0.50
C ILE A 124 -5.41 9.23 0.94
N PHE A 125 -4.22 9.76 1.23
CA PHE A 125 -3.07 8.97 1.67
C PHE A 125 -3.31 8.30 3.03
N ALA A 126 -3.88 9.01 4.00
CA ALA A 126 -4.21 8.46 5.31
C ALA A 126 -5.23 7.31 5.23
N PHE A 127 -6.33 7.51 4.50
CA PHE A 127 -7.33 6.46 4.29
C PHE A 127 -6.76 5.28 3.49
N TYR A 128 -5.98 5.56 2.44
CA TYR A 128 -5.32 4.53 1.65
C TYR A 128 -4.39 3.67 2.51
N LEU A 129 -3.52 4.28 3.31
CA LEU A 129 -2.61 3.56 4.21
C LEU A 129 -3.36 2.75 5.26
N THR A 130 -4.48 3.27 5.77
CA THR A 130 -5.32 2.55 6.74
C THR A 130 -5.89 1.28 6.11
N ILE A 131 -6.51 1.40 4.93
CA ILE A 131 -7.10 0.26 4.21
C ILE A 131 -6.02 -0.75 3.81
N LEU A 132 -4.90 -0.27 3.26
CA LEU A 132 -3.77 -1.13 2.89
C LEU A 132 -3.22 -1.89 4.10
N SER A 133 -3.03 -1.22 5.23
CA SER A 133 -2.52 -1.84 6.46
C SER A 133 -3.49 -2.89 7.01
N SER A 134 -4.79 -2.59 7.03
CA SER A 134 -5.81 -3.56 7.42
C SER A 134 -5.82 -4.77 6.49
N ALA A 135 -5.77 -4.55 5.18
CA ALA A 135 -5.77 -5.64 4.19
C ALA A 135 -4.48 -6.48 4.26
N ALA A 136 -3.32 -5.87 4.48
CA ALA A 136 -2.07 -6.57 4.72
C ALA A 136 -2.12 -7.41 6.02
N MET A 137 -2.69 -6.86 7.10
CA MET A 137 -2.87 -7.59 8.36
C MET A 137 -3.79 -8.81 8.21
N LEU A 138 -4.83 -8.70 7.39
CA LEU A 138 -5.70 -9.83 7.05
C LEU A 138 -4.94 -10.94 6.29
N VAL A 139 -4.09 -10.55 5.33
CA VAL A 139 -3.22 -11.51 4.61
C VAL A 139 -2.27 -12.21 5.58
N VAL A 140 -1.58 -11.46 6.44
CA VAL A 140 -0.65 -12.02 7.42
C VAL A 140 -1.37 -12.97 8.38
N SER A 141 -2.51 -12.55 8.93
CA SER A 141 -3.34 -13.39 9.80
C SER A 141 -3.76 -14.68 9.11
N ARG A 142 -4.14 -14.62 7.82
CA ARG A 142 -4.49 -15.80 7.04
C ARG A 142 -3.29 -16.74 6.85
N VAL A 143 -2.11 -16.20 6.52
CA VAL A 143 -0.89 -17.01 6.34
C VAL A 143 -0.50 -17.71 7.64
N VAL A 144 -0.56 -17.00 8.77
CA VAL A 144 -0.33 -17.55 10.11
C VAL A 144 -1.33 -18.67 10.42
N TRP A 145 -2.62 -18.44 10.15
CA TRP A 145 -3.66 -19.44 10.38
C TRP A 145 -3.47 -20.73 9.56
N GLN A 146 -2.92 -20.63 8.35
CA GLN A 146 -2.65 -21.77 7.47
C GLN A 146 -1.32 -22.48 7.75
N ALA A 147 -0.45 -21.89 8.57
CA ALA A 147 0.83 -22.47 8.96
C ALA A 147 0.75 -23.25 10.28
N ALA A 148 -0.37 -23.13 11.00
CA ALA A 148 -0.71 -23.82 12.22
C ALA A 148 -1.32 -25.20 11.96
#